data_AF-A0A1Y3TZB9-F1
#
_entry.id   AF-A0A1Y3TZB9-F1
#
_cell.length_a   1.000
_cell.length_b   1.000
_cell.length_c   1.000
_cell.angle_alpha   90.00
_cell.angle_beta   90.00
_cell.angle_gamma   90.00
#
_symmetry.space_group_name_H-M   'P 1'
#
loop_
_entity.id
_entity.type
_entity.pdbx_description
1 polymer ?
#
loop_
_entity_poly.entity_id
_entity_poly.type
_entity_poly.pdbx_seq_one_letter_code
_entity_poly.pdbx_strand_id
1 'polypeptide(L)'
;MAVVVPVLLVLALIVYNIMLFVAATARFDRIAPDIVAAHAVSPSGEGDGSADDGVSVIESQIEGAMAGYDVEIEVTCTEGGASSGDDLLTLIGGLRTYRCSMRMRPWPSSLSIAGVDLGAPVALAHHRDVTVDPWRPGVVM
;
A
#
# COMPACT_ATOMS: atom_id res chain seq x y z
N MET A 1 5.24 3.94 -43.16
CA MET A 1 5.19 5.01 -42.15
C MET A 1 3.88 5.07 -41.36
N ALA A 2 2.70 4.78 -41.96
CA ALA A 2 1.40 4.90 -41.28
C ALA A 2 1.22 4.06 -40.00
N VAL A 3 1.89 2.90 -39.90
CA VAL A 3 1.79 2.01 -38.72
C VAL A 3 2.84 2.35 -37.66
N VAL A 4 3.95 2.98 -38.05
CA VAL A 4 5.08 3.23 -37.15
C VAL A 4 4.72 4.28 -36.09
N VAL A 5 4.03 5.35 -36.50
CA VAL A 5 3.65 6.44 -35.57
C VAL A 5 2.67 5.97 -34.48
N PRO A 6 1.57 5.25 -34.79
CA PRO A 6 0.68 4.70 -33.76
C PRO A 6 1.39 3.75 -32.80
N VAL A 7 2.26 2.87 -33.32
CA VAL A 7 3.01 1.91 -32.48
C VAL A 7 3.97 2.64 -31.53
N LEU A 8 4.69 3.65 -32.02
CA LEU A 8 5.57 4.47 -31.18
C LEU A 8 4.80 5.22 -30.10
N LEU A 9 3.60 5.74 -30.40
CA LEU A 9 2.75 6.39 -29.40
C LEU A 9 2.32 5.43 -28.30
N VAL A 10 1.85 4.23 -28.65
CA VAL A 10 1.46 3.21 -27.68
C VAL A 10 2.65 2.82 -26.81
N LEU A 11 3.82 2.61 -27.40
CA LEU A 11 5.03 2.25 -26.66
C LEU A 11 5.49 3.38 -25.73
N ALA A 12 5.48 4.63 -26.20
CA ALA A 12 5.80 5.79 -25.37
C ALA A 12 4.86 5.91 -24.17
N LEU A 13 3.56 5.65 -24.38
CA LEU A 13 2.55 5.68 -23.35
C LEU A 13 2.76 4.57 -22.31
N ILE A 14 3.11 3.35 -22.74
CA ILE A 14 3.44 2.24 -21.84
C ILE A 14 4.68 2.60 -21.00
N VAL A 15 5.75 3.09 -21.63
CA VAL A 15 6.99 3.47 -20.94
C VAL A 15 6.73 4.59 -19.94
N TYR A 16 5.95 5.62 -20.31
CA TYR A 16 5.59 6.71 -19.42
C TYR A 16 4.86 6.22 -18.16
N ASN A 17 3.85 5.36 -18.33
CA ASN A 17 3.09 4.82 -17.20
C ASN A 17 3.95 3.94 -16.29
N ILE A 18 4.81 3.09 -16.85
CA ILE A 18 5.74 2.27 -16.08
C ILE A 18 6.72 3.16 -15.31
N MET A 19 7.27 4.19 -15.94
CA MET A 19 8.21 5.11 -15.28
C MET A 19 7.56 5.86 -14.11
N LEU A 20 6.31 6.30 -14.28
CA LEU A 20 5.53 6.93 -13.22
C LEU A 20 5.27 5.96 -12.06
N PHE A 21 4.89 4.72 -12.38
CA PHE A 21 4.67 3.67 -11.37
C PHE A 21 5.95 3.31 -10.62
N VAL A 22 7.08 3.19 -11.32
CA VAL A 22 8.39 2.93 -10.70
C VAL A 22 8.81 4.09 -9.79
N ALA A 23 8.54 5.34 -10.17
CA ALA A 23 8.81 6.50 -9.31
C ALA A 23 7.94 6.47 -8.04
N ALA A 24 6.65 6.14 -8.16
CA ALA A 24 5.74 6.02 -7.04
C ALA A 24 6.16 4.87 -6.09
N THR A 25 6.45 3.69 -6.62
CA THR A 25 6.89 2.53 -5.84
C THR A 25 8.21 2.79 -5.09
N ALA A 26 9.17 3.47 -5.72
CA ALA A 26 10.43 3.83 -5.06
C ALA A 26 10.24 4.76 -3.86
N ARG A 27 9.25 5.67 -3.93
CA ARG A 27 8.87 6.52 -2.79
C ARG A 27 8.11 5.72 -1.74
N PHE A 28 7.17 4.88 -2.17
CA PHE A 28 6.36 4.02 -1.29
C PHE A 28 7.21 3.06 -0.47
N ASP A 29 8.20 2.41 -1.10
CA ASP A 29 9.12 1.48 -0.43
C ASP A 29 9.97 2.15 0.66
N ARG A 30 10.18 3.47 0.59
CA ARG A 30 10.91 4.22 1.62
C ARG A 30 10.01 4.70 2.75
N ILE A 31 8.80 5.14 2.40
CA ILE A 31 7.89 5.80 3.34
C ILE A 31 7.05 4.79 4.13
N ALA A 32 6.60 3.69 3.51
CA ALA A 32 5.77 2.68 4.16
C ALA A 32 6.42 2.10 5.45
N PRO A 33 7.68 1.60 5.44
CA PRO A 33 8.29 1.09 6.65
C PRO A 33 8.58 2.17 7.71
N ASP A 34 8.87 3.40 7.28
CA ASP A 34 9.15 4.53 8.19
C ASP A 34 7.89 4.95 8.97
N ILE A 35 6.77 5.12 8.27
CA ILE A 35 5.48 5.46 8.88
C ILE A 35 4.98 4.33 9.78
N VAL A 36 5.08 3.08 9.31
CA VAL A 36 4.71 1.90 10.11
C VAL A 36 5.57 1.83 11.37
N ALA A 37 6.90 2.02 11.27
CA ALA A 37 7.77 2.01 12.45
C ALA A 37 7.44 3.13 13.46
N ALA A 38 7.03 4.31 12.98
CA ALA A 38 6.68 5.43 13.85
C ALA A 38 5.35 5.23 14.59
N HIS A 39 4.36 4.58 13.96
CA HIS A 39 2.99 4.50 14.49
C HIS A 39 2.63 3.11 15.05
N ALA A 40 3.27 2.04 14.61
CA ALA A 40 2.96 0.67 15.07
C ALA A 40 3.55 0.31 16.44
N VAL A 41 4.50 1.11 16.96
CA VAL A 41 5.15 0.88 18.26
C VAL A 41 4.43 1.51 19.45
N SER A 42 3.32 2.22 19.22
CA SER A 42 2.50 2.72 20.32
C SER A 42 1.57 1.59 20.78
N PRO A 43 1.78 0.96 21.95
CA PRO A 43 0.79 0.05 22.51
C PRO A 43 -0.49 0.88 22.73
N SER A 44 -1.60 0.45 22.14
CA SER A 44 -2.92 0.99 22.45
C SER A 44 -3.10 0.87 23.96
N GLY A 45 -2.99 1.99 24.69
CA GLY A 45 -3.11 1.99 26.15
C GLY A 45 -4.46 1.40 26.57
N GLU A 46 -4.47 0.64 27.68
CA GLU A 46 -5.66 0.03 28.30
C GLU A 46 -6.97 0.79 28.01
N GLY A 47 -7.71 0.35 27.00
CA GLY A 47 -8.96 0.95 26.59
C GLY A 47 -9.24 0.77 25.11
N ASP A 48 -9.74 -0.41 24.72
CA ASP A 48 -10.57 -0.61 23.52
C ASP A 48 -10.03 -0.10 22.17
N GLY A 49 -8.73 0.21 22.08
CA GLY A 49 -8.05 0.65 20.86
C GLY A 49 -7.72 -0.54 19.98
N SER A 50 -8.72 -1.04 19.25
CA SER A 50 -8.60 -2.14 18.30
C SER A 50 -7.46 -1.88 17.30
N ALA A 51 -6.79 -2.95 16.83
CA ALA A 51 -5.72 -2.88 15.82
C ALA A 51 -6.10 -2.08 14.55
N ASP A 52 -7.40 -1.96 14.30
CA ASP A 52 -8.04 -1.17 13.23
C ASP A 52 -7.74 0.34 13.31
N ASP A 53 -7.67 0.91 14.52
CA ASP A 53 -7.41 2.35 14.70
C ASP A 53 -5.99 2.70 14.24
N GLY A 54 -5.00 1.86 14.59
CA GLY A 54 -3.63 2.00 14.13
C GLY A 54 -3.47 1.85 12.61
N VAL A 55 -4.26 0.97 11.97
CA VAL A 55 -4.27 0.79 10.51
C VAL A 55 -4.75 2.05 9.81
N SER A 56 -5.87 2.64 10.26
CA SER A 56 -6.43 3.86 9.65
C SER A 56 -5.49 5.07 9.74
N VAL A 57 -4.76 5.20 10.86
CA VAL A 57 -3.74 6.25 11.03
C VAL A 57 -2.57 6.02 10.07
N ILE A 58 -2.07 4.79 9.95
CA ILE A 58 -0.98 4.47 9.03
C ILE A 58 -1.41 4.72 7.58
N GLU A 59 -2.61 4.30 7.20
CA GLU A 59 -3.16 4.49 5.86
C GLU A 59 -3.24 5.98 5.49
N SER A 60 -3.86 6.80 6.33
CA SER A 60 -4.00 8.25 6.09
C SER A 60 -2.65 8.98 6.03
N GLN A 61 -1.67 8.55 6.83
CA GLN A 61 -0.32 9.11 6.79
C GLN A 61 0.44 8.72 5.51
N ILE A 62 0.31 7.47 5.05
CA ILE A 62 0.90 7.04 3.78
C ILE A 62 0.22 7.79 2.62
N GLU A 63 -1.09 7.99 2.65
CA GLU A 63 -1.83 8.76 1.66
C GLU A 63 -1.36 10.21 1.58
N GLY A 64 -1.26 10.89 2.73
CA GLY A 64 -0.71 12.25 2.79
C GLY A 64 0.73 12.31 2.30
N ALA A 65 1.56 11.31 2.62
CA ALA A 65 2.95 11.24 2.17
C ALA A 65 3.09 10.87 0.69
N MET A 66 2.06 10.33 0.04
CA MET A 66 1.99 10.07 -1.41
C MET A 66 1.31 11.19 -2.20
N ALA A 67 0.91 12.29 -1.55
CA ALA A 67 0.28 13.42 -2.22
C ALA A 67 1.08 13.87 -3.46
N GLY A 68 0.38 13.94 -4.59
CA GLY A 68 0.94 14.25 -5.91
C GLY A 68 1.07 13.05 -6.86
N TYR A 69 0.88 11.82 -6.38
CA TYR A 69 0.69 10.64 -7.23
C TYR A 69 -0.80 10.25 -7.25
N ASP A 70 -1.32 9.83 -8.41
CA ASP A 70 -2.69 9.31 -8.55
C ASP A 70 -2.77 7.84 -8.12
N VAL A 71 -2.55 7.61 -6.83
CA VAL A 71 -2.49 6.27 -6.22
C VAL A 71 -3.52 6.10 -5.11
N GLU A 72 -4.12 4.92 -5.11
CA GLU A 72 -5.04 4.45 -4.07
C GLU A 72 -4.23 3.56 -3.10
N ILE A 73 -4.34 3.82 -1.81
CA ILE A 73 -3.56 3.12 -0.77
C ILE A 73 -4.54 2.34 0.10
N GLU A 74 -4.16 1.12 0.46
CA GLU A 74 -4.92 0.27 1.37
C GLU A 74 -3.92 -0.42 2.30
N VAL A 75 -4.14 -0.32 3.61
CA VAL A 75 -3.30 -0.94 4.63
C VAL A 75 -4.12 -1.99 5.37
N THR A 76 -3.54 -3.15 5.60
CA THR A 76 -4.17 -4.22 6.39
C THR A 76 -3.21 -4.69 7.47
N CYS A 77 -3.70 -4.94 8.68
CA CYS A 77 -2.90 -5.52 9.75
C CYS A 77 -3.32 -6.96 10.00
N THR A 78 -2.35 -7.85 10.08
CA THR A 78 -2.54 -9.22 10.53
C THR A 78 -1.71 -9.42 11.79
N GLU A 79 -2.38 -9.73 12.89
CA GLU A 79 -1.69 -10.11 14.13
C GLU A 79 -1.20 -11.55 13.98
N GLY A 80 0.11 -11.76 14.19
CA GLY A 80 0.74 -13.07 14.10
C GLY A 80 0.30 -13.99 15.24
N GLY A 81 -0.87 -14.60 15.10
CA GLY A 81 -1.39 -15.67 15.95
C GLY A 81 -2.01 -16.73 15.06
N ALA A 82 -1.26 -17.79 14.77
CA ALA A 82 -1.80 -18.97 14.10
C ALA A 82 -3.00 -19.48 14.90
N SER A 83 -4.18 -19.47 14.27
CA SER A 83 -5.41 -19.99 14.82
C SER A 83 -5.31 -21.50 15.01
N SER A 84 -4.78 -21.95 16.15
CA SER A 84 -5.05 -23.25 16.78
C SER A 84 -4.35 -23.35 18.15
N GLY A 85 -5.06 -22.95 19.21
CA GLY A 85 -4.95 -23.61 20.51
C GLY A 85 -3.99 -23.07 21.58
N ASP A 86 -3.67 -21.77 21.63
CA ASP A 86 -2.84 -21.23 22.73
C ASP A 86 -3.25 -19.81 23.17
N ASP A 87 -4.44 -19.70 23.75
CA ASP A 87 -5.05 -18.47 24.30
C ASP A 87 -4.25 -17.78 25.43
N LEU A 88 -3.11 -18.36 25.85
CA LEU A 88 -2.21 -17.76 26.86
C LEU A 88 -1.00 -17.06 26.25
N LEU A 89 -0.66 -17.32 24.98
CA LEU A 89 0.45 -16.66 24.28
C LEU A 89 0.03 -15.37 23.55
N THR A 90 -1.27 -15.13 23.37
CA THR A 90 -1.81 -13.87 22.83
C THR A 90 -1.59 -12.67 23.76
N LEU A 91 -1.29 -12.89 25.05
CA LEU A 91 -0.91 -11.82 25.99
C LEU A 91 0.55 -11.34 25.82
N ILE A 92 1.41 -12.12 25.16
CA ILE A 92 2.75 -11.68 24.79
C ILE A 92 2.61 -11.07 23.41
N GLY A 93 2.36 -9.76 23.34
CA GLY A 93 2.00 -9.05 22.11
C GLY A 93 2.83 -9.54 20.91
N GLY A 94 2.19 -10.34 20.07
CA GLY A 94 2.82 -11.02 18.96
C GLY A 94 3.27 -10.03 17.88
N LEU A 95 4.14 -10.49 16.99
CA LEU A 95 4.55 -9.73 15.82
C LEU A 95 3.31 -9.29 15.03
N ARG A 96 3.21 -7.99 14.74
CA ARG A 96 2.16 -7.42 13.88
C ARG A 96 2.70 -7.25 12.47
N THR A 97 2.04 -7.85 11.50
CA THR A 97 2.41 -7.72 10.08
C THR A 97 1.45 -6.76 9.40
N TYR A 98 1.96 -5.58 9.03
CA TYR A 98 1.24 -4.59 8.25
C TYR A 98 1.52 -4.82 6.76
N ARG A 99 0.47 -5.09 6.00
CA ARG A 99 0.52 -5.20 4.54
C ARG A 99 -0.01 -3.92 3.94
N CYS A 100 0.91 -3.10 3.44
CA CYS A 100 0.60 -1.86 2.76
C CYS A 100 0.54 -2.12 1.25
N SER A 101 -0.56 -1.73 0.62
CA SER A 101 -0.78 -1.88 -0.81
C SER A 101 -1.01 -0.54 -1.47
N MET A 102 -0.42 -0.36 -2.65
CA MET A 102 -0.54 0.83 -3.48
C MET A 102 -1.06 0.40 -4.85
N ARG A 103 -2.17 0.99 -5.30
CA ARG A 103 -2.75 0.76 -6.62
C ARG A 103 -2.70 2.04 -7.45
N MET A 104 -2.20 1.95 -8.66
CA MET A 104 -2.11 3.03 -9.64
C MET A 104 -2.98 2.72 -10.84
N ARG A 105 -3.81 3.68 -11.26
CA ARG A 105 -4.56 3.59 -12.53
C ARG A 105 -3.73 4.28 -13.63
N PRO A 106 -3.21 3.54 -14.63
CA PRO A 106 -2.40 4.11 -15.69
C PRO A 106 -3.25 5.02 -16.57
N TRP A 107 -2.64 6.01 -17.19
CA TRP A 107 -3.28 6.88 -18.17
C TRP A 107 -3.18 6.30 -19.58
N PRO A 108 -4.24 6.27 -20.42
CA PRO A 108 -5.60 6.71 -20.17
C PRO A 108 -6.46 5.52 -19.70
N SER A 109 -6.82 5.51 -18.42
CA SER A 109 -7.66 4.46 -17.83
C SER A 109 -9.15 4.75 -17.95
N SER A 110 -9.57 6.01 -18.14
CA SER A 110 -10.97 6.40 -18.27
C SER A 110 -11.25 7.04 -19.65
N LEU A 111 -11.62 6.20 -20.61
CA LEU A 111 -12.26 6.62 -21.85
C LEU A 111 -13.75 6.30 -21.71
N SER A 112 -14.54 7.25 -21.22
CA SER A 112 -15.99 7.13 -21.16
C SER A 112 -16.61 7.74 -22.42
N ILE A 113 -17.28 6.92 -23.22
CA ILE A 113 -18.08 7.37 -24.37
C ILE A 113 -19.51 6.95 -24.10
N ALA A 114 -20.42 7.92 -24.02
CA ALA A 114 -21.85 7.71 -23.81
C ALA A 114 -22.20 6.88 -22.54
N GLY A 115 -21.45 7.09 -21.44
CA GLY A 115 -21.72 6.42 -20.15
C GLY A 115 -21.22 4.98 -20.07
N VAL A 116 -20.51 4.49 -21.09
CA VAL A 116 -19.81 3.21 -21.08
C VAL A 116 -18.32 3.52 -20.91
N ASP A 117 -17.72 3.02 -19.83
CA ASP A 117 -16.27 3.03 -19.67
C ASP A 117 -15.65 2.01 -20.64
N LEU A 118 -15.00 2.51 -21.68
CA LEU A 118 -14.10 1.74 -22.55
C LEU A 118 -12.67 1.69 -21.99
N GLY A 119 -12.49 2.13 -20.75
CA GLY A 119 -11.23 2.02 -20.02
C GLY A 119 -10.79 0.58 -19.88
N ALA A 120 -9.53 0.29 -20.19
CA ALA A 120 -8.95 -0.99 -19.80
C ALA A 120 -8.86 -1.02 -18.26
N PRO A 121 -9.45 -2.01 -17.57
CA PRO A 121 -9.44 -2.10 -16.09
C PRO A 121 -8.07 -2.58 -15.58
N VAL A 122 -7.00 -2.08 -16.17
CA VAL A 122 -5.63 -2.43 -15.78
C VAL A 122 -5.27 -1.50 -14.63
N ALA A 123 -5.16 -2.05 -13.43
CA ALA A 123 -4.55 -1.38 -12.29
C ALA A 123 -3.19 -2.02 -12.00
N LEU A 124 -2.17 -1.20 -11.79
CA LEU A 124 -0.87 -1.67 -11.32
C LEU A 124 -0.88 -1.64 -9.80
N ALA A 125 -0.70 -2.79 -9.17
CA ALA A 125 -0.64 -2.92 -7.72
C ALA A 125 0.79 -3.23 -7.26
N HIS A 126 1.22 -2.58 -6.20
CA HIS A 126 2.45 -2.86 -5.48
C HIS A 126 2.12 -3.15 -4.02
N HIS A 127 2.75 -4.17 -3.45
CA HIS A 127 2.52 -4.59 -2.07
C HIS A 127 3.83 -4.62 -1.31
N ARG A 128 3.80 -4.12 -0.07
CA ARG A 128 4.91 -4.15 0.86
C ARG A 128 4.41 -4.64 2.21
N ASP A 129 4.97 -5.75 2.66
CA ASP A 129 4.69 -6.30 3.99
C ASP A 129 5.78 -5.79 4.95
N VAL A 130 5.38 -5.34 6.13
CA VAL A 130 6.25 -4.80 7.18
C VAL A 130 5.86 -5.40 8.52
N THR A 131 6.77 -6.17 9.11
CA THR A 131 6.56 -6.83 10.40
C THR A 131 7.19 -6.01 11.52
N VAL A 132 6.40 -5.71 12.56
CA VAL A 132 6.84 -4.93 13.73
C VAL A 132 6.62 -5.72 15.01
N ASP A 133 7.60 -5.61 15.92
CA ASP A 133 7.48 -6.08 17.31
C ASP A 133 6.97 -4.90 18.18
N PRO A 134 5.78 -5.00 18.81
CA PRO A 134 5.25 -3.95 19.68
C PRO A 134 6.14 -3.62 20.89
N TRP A 135 6.97 -4.57 21.34
CA TRP A 135 7.76 -4.44 22.58
C TRP A 135 9.21 -4.09 22.33
N ARG A 136 9.70 -4.27 21.11
CA ARG A 136 11.07 -3.96 20.71
C ARG A 136 11.04 -2.92 19.59
N PRO A 137 11.44 -1.66 19.85
CA PRO A 137 11.44 -0.64 18.82
C PRO A 137 12.39 -1.05 17.69
N GLY A 138 11.81 -1.51 16.57
CA GLY A 138 12.52 -1.98 15.40
C GLY A 138 11.62 -2.77 14.45
N VAL A 139 11.81 -2.56 13.13
CA VAL A 139 11.16 -3.35 12.07
C VAL A 139 11.91 -4.68 11.94
N VAL A 140 11.19 -5.79 11.94
CA VAL A 140 11.78 -7.14 11.96
C VAL A 140 11.97 -7.72 10.56
N MET A 141 11.10 -7.39 9.60
CA MET A 141 11.32 -7.45 8.14
C MET A 141 10.04 -7.07 7.38
#